data_AF-L9MR57-F1
#
_entry.id   AF-L9MR57-F1
#
_cell.length_a   1.000
_cell.length_b   1.000
_cell.length_c   1.000
_cell.angle_alpha   90.00
_cell.angle_beta   90.00
_cell.angle_gamma   90.00
#
_symmetry.space_group_name_H-M   'P 1'
#
loop_
_entity.id
_entity.type
_entity.pdbx_description
1 polymer ?
#
loop_
_entity_poly.entity_id
_entity_poly.type
_entity_poly.pdbx_seq_one_letter_code
_entity_poly.pdbx_strand_id
1 'polypeptide(L)'
;MLKVTVNFDDNLYTKKILEVNNVPCLCKISSTFEIDFLEAIPQVTGKVLNWNHKDIDARIPAGAGGDYTHYKFSMISISKMDKNLYIIEKLSMFDLWSGGWINIIENREYTELIEEEEPDWLKNL
;
A
#
# COMPACT_ATOMS: atom_id res chain seq x y z
N MET A 1 -1.33 5.44 12.17
CA MET A 1 -0.04 5.48 11.44
C MET A 1 0.52 4.09 11.24
N LEU A 2 0.60 3.65 9.98
CA LEU A 2 1.20 2.37 9.62
C LEU A 2 2.72 2.46 9.55
N LYS A 3 3.36 1.32 9.78
CA LYS A 3 4.81 1.17 9.71
C LYS A 3 5.14 -0.08 8.90
N VAL A 4 6.29 -0.09 8.27
CA VAL A 4 6.82 -1.27 7.59
C VAL A 4 8.19 -1.63 8.18
N THR A 5 8.37 -2.90 8.51
CA THR A 5 9.67 -3.45 8.86
C THR A 5 10.31 -4.06 7.63
N VAL A 6 11.48 -3.57 7.24
CA VAL A 6 12.22 -4.04 6.05
C VAL A 6 13.71 -3.87 6.29
N ASN A 7 14.49 -4.86 5.90
CA ASN A 7 15.94 -4.84 6.02
C ASN A 7 16.55 -4.46 4.67
N PHE A 8 16.79 -3.16 4.47
CA PHE A 8 17.50 -2.69 3.29
C PHE A 8 19.02 -2.81 3.48
N ASP A 9 19.72 -3.18 2.41
CA ASP A 9 21.17 -3.05 2.35
C ASP A 9 21.58 -1.56 2.27
N ASP A 10 22.69 -1.19 2.88
CA ASP A 10 23.23 0.18 2.78
C ASP A 10 23.90 0.40 1.42
N ASN A 11 23.10 0.85 0.46
CA ASN A 11 23.56 1.16 -0.89
C ASN A 11 22.83 2.36 -1.49
N LEU A 12 23.21 2.73 -2.72
CA LEU A 12 22.67 3.90 -3.42
C LEU A 12 21.17 3.76 -3.73
N TYR A 13 20.69 2.56 -4.06
CA TYR A 13 19.27 2.32 -4.34
C TYR A 13 18.42 2.56 -3.09
N THR A 14 18.85 2.02 -1.95
CA THR A 14 18.20 2.26 -0.66
C THR A 14 18.12 3.74 -0.34
N LYS A 15 19.22 4.49 -0.53
CA LYS A 15 19.22 5.95 -0.31
C LYS A 15 18.20 6.64 -1.21
N LYS A 16 18.13 6.26 -2.49
CA LYS A 16 17.17 6.84 -3.44
C LYS A 16 15.72 6.50 -3.10
N ILE A 17 15.42 5.26 -2.69
CA ILE A 17 14.08 4.85 -2.23
C ILE A 17 13.58 5.71 -1.08
N LEU A 18 14.48 6.14 -0.18
CA LEU A 18 14.14 6.99 0.97
C LEU A 18 14.06 8.49 0.64
N GLU A 19 14.59 8.93 -0.49
CA GLU A 19 14.61 10.33 -0.93
C GLU A 19 13.45 10.69 -1.86
N VAL A 20 12.88 9.71 -2.56
CA VAL A 20 11.83 9.91 -3.56
C VAL A 20 10.46 9.49 -3.04
N ASN A 21 9.42 10.10 -3.60
CA ASN A 21 8.04 9.73 -3.31
C ASN A 21 7.53 8.72 -4.36
N ASN A 22 6.51 7.95 -3.99
CA ASN A 22 5.76 7.06 -4.86
C ASN A 22 6.64 5.98 -5.52
N VAL A 23 7.53 5.36 -4.72
CA VAL A 23 8.37 4.25 -5.15
C VAL A 23 7.49 3.07 -5.56
N PRO A 24 7.71 2.46 -6.74
CA PRO A 24 6.98 1.27 -7.15
C PRO A 24 7.18 0.10 -6.17
N CYS A 25 6.07 -0.49 -5.77
CA CYS A 25 6.06 -1.66 -4.90
C CYS A 25 4.90 -2.61 -5.28
N LEU A 26 4.89 -3.79 -4.66
CA LEU A 26 3.81 -4.75 -4.79
C LEU A 26 3.26 -5.08 -3.40
N CYS A 27 1.98 -4.75 -3.19
CA CYS A 27 1.28 -5.09 -1.95
C CYS A 27 0.66 -6.48 -2.07
N LYS A 28 0.94 -7.32 -1.06
CA LYS A 28 0.43 -8.68 -0.94
C LYS A 28 -0.24 -8.82 0.41
N ILE A 29 -1.55 -9.04 0.42
CA ILE A 29 -2.37 -9.04 1.64
C ILE A 29 -3.16 -10.33 1.76
N SER A 30 -2.95 -11.04 2.86
CA SER A 30 -3.74 -12.20 3.28
C SER A 30 -3.89 -12.16 4.80
N SER A 31 -3.32 -13.13 5.53
CA SER A 31 -3.13 -13.05 6.99
C SER A 31 -2.01 -12.08 7.37
N THR A 32 -1.10 -11.79 6.44
CA THR A 32 -0.04 -10.78 6.55
C THR A 32 -0.25 -9.68 5.52
N PHE A 33 0.36 -8.53 5.75
CA PHE A 33 0.49 -7.48 4.75
C PHE A 33 1.97 -7.30 4.48
N GLU A 34 2.39 -7.72 3.29
CA GLU A 34 3.75 -7.69 2.79
C GLU A 34 3.87 -6.72 1.61
N ILE A 35 5.04 -6.09 1.50
CA ILE A 35 5.35 -5.12 0.45
C ILE A 35 6.69 -5.50 -0.18
N ASP A 36 6.68 -5.88 -1.45
CA ASP A 36 7.92 -6.06 -2.21
C ASP A 36 8.36 -4.71 -2.77
N PHE A 37 9.57 -4.27 -2.43
CA PHE A 37 10.16 -3.03 -2.95
C PHE A 37 10.84 -3.34 -4.28
N LEU A 38 10.22 -2.91 -5.39
CA LEU A 38 10.63 -3.33 -6.74
C LEU A 38 11.94 -2.68 -7.20
N GLU A 39 12.26 -1.50 -6.67
CA GLU A 39 13.49 -0.76 -6.98
C GLU A 39 14.65 -1.08 -6.01
N ALA A 40 14.43 -1.96 -5.03
CA ALA A 40 15.48 -2.35 -4.10
C ALA A 40 16.44 -3.37 -4.73
N ILE A 41 17.73 -3.17 -4.51
CA ILE A 41 18.78 -4.10 -4.95
C ILE A 41 19.65 -4.46 -3.74
N PRO A 42 19.67 -5.73 -3.27
CA PRO A 42 18.82 -6.83 -3.71
C PRO A 42 17.33 -6.54 -3.43
N GLN A 43 16.45 -7.28 -4.10
CA GLN A 43 15.01 -7.16 -3.84
C GLN A 43 14.72 -7.53 -2.39
N VAL A 44 13.91 -6.71 -1.71
CA VAL A 44 13.52 -6.94 -0.32
C VAL A 44 12.01 -6.87 -0.15
N THR A 45 11.51 -7.70 0.77
CA THR A 45 10.12 -7.69 1.21
C THR A 45 10.03 -7.10 2.61
N GLY A 46 9.17 -6.11 2.77
CA GLY A 46 8.79 -5.55 4.06
C GLY A 46 7.50 -6.14 4.59
N LYS A 47 7.32 -6.11 5.92
CA LYS A 47 6.07 -6.48 6.58
C LYS A 47 5.44 -5.25 7.23
N VAL A 48 4.18 -4.97 6.90
CA VAL A 48 3.42 -3.87 7.48
C VAL A 48 2.94 -4.26 8.88
N LEU A 49 3.06 -3.33 9.81
CA LEU A 49 2.67 -3.46 11.21
C LEU A 49 1.42 -2.63 11.49
N ASN A 50 0.63 -3.08 12.47
CA ASN A 50 -0.54 -2.37 13.01
C ASN A 50 -1.59 -1.98 11.95
N TRP A 51 -1.74 -2.81 10.91
CA TRP A 51 -2.79 -2.67 9.91
C TRP A 51 -4.00 -3.53 10.30
N ASN A 52 -5.17 -3.13 9.82
CA ASN A 52 -6.40 -3.90 9.94
C ASN A 52 -6.92 -4.23 8.55
N HIS A 53 -7.29 -5.49 8.35
CA HIS A 53 -7.80 -5.98 7.07
C HIS A 53 -9.05 -5.21 6.63
N LYS A 54 -9.96 -4.90 7.56
CA LYS A 54 -11.17 -4.11 7.27
C LYS A 54 -10.88 -2.70 6.74
N ASP A 55 -9.80 -2.06 7.19
CA ASP A 55 -9.43 -0.72 6.71
C ASP A 55 -8.90 -0.76 5.27
N ILE A 56 -8.33 -1.88 4.84
CA ILE A 56 -7.92 -2.06 3.44
C ILE A 56 -9.15 -2.34 2.57
N ASP A 57 -9.97 -3.32 2.97
CA ASP A 57 -11.16 -3.75 2.22
C ASP A 57 -12.15 -2.61 1.98
N ALA A 58 -12.25 -1.67 2.93
CA ALA A 58 -13.12 -0.51 2.80
C ALA A 58 -12.67 0.47 1.69
N ARG A 59 -11.40 0.42 1.27
CA ARG A 59 -10.80 1.39 0.32
C ARG A 59 -10.51 0.78 -1.03
N ILE A 60 -10.22 -0.51 -1.10
CA ILE A 60 -9.91 -1.19 -2.35
C ILE A 60 -10.53 -2.58 -2.36
N PRO A 61 -11.20 -2.98 -3.45
CA PRO A 61 -11.78 -4.31 -3.52
C PRO A 61 -10.71 -5.40 -3.50
N ALA A 62 -11.00 -6.43 -2.72
CA ALA A 62 -10.28 -7.70 -2.76
C ALA A 62 -10.37 -8.32 -4.17
N GLY A 63 -9.29 -8.98 -4.58
CA GLY A 63 -9.28 -9.76 -5.81
C GLY A 63 -10.05 -11.07 -5.67
N ALA A 64 -10.47 -11.64 -6.80
CA ALA A 64 -11.09 -12.96 -6.84
C ALA A 64 -10.02 -14.06 -7.03
N GLY A 65 -9.69 -14.78 -5.96
CA GLY A 65 -8.87 -16.00 -5.99
C GLY A 65 -7.34 -15.80 -5.79
N GLY A 66 -6.64 -16.91 -5.52
CA GLY A 66 -5.19 -16.95 -5.24
C GLY A 66 -4.84 -16.97 -3.75
N ASP A 67 -3.54 -16.92 -3.43
CA ASP A 67 -3.01 -16.98 -2.06
C ASP A 67 -3.21 -15.66 -1.28
N TYR A 68 -3.54 -14.57 -1.97
CA TYR A 68 -3.69 -13.23 -1.41
C TYR A 68 -5.06 -12.65 -1.73
N THR A 69 -5.70 -12.07 -0.71
CA THR A 69 -6.92 -11.25 -0.86
C THR A 69 -6.65 -9.99 -1.67
N HIS A 70 -5.44 -9.43 -1.56
CA HIS A 70 -5.00 -8.32 -2.39
C HIS A 70 -3.60 -8.60 -2.91
N TYR A 71 -3.45 -8.56 -4.23
CA TYR A 71 -2.17 -8.63 -4.92
C TYR A 71 -2.13 -7.47 -5.91
N LYS A 72 -1.63 -6.32 -5.47
CA LYS A 72 -1.84 -5.03 -6.16
C LYS A 72 -0.51 -4.33 -6.42
N PHE A 73 -0.27 -3.96 -7.67
CA PHE A 73 0.77 -2.98 -7.99
C PHE A 73 0.48 -1.70 -7.24
N SER A 74 1.52 -1.11 -6.65
CA SER A 74 1.37 -0.07 -5.64
C SER A 74 2.48 0.96 -5.76
N MET A 75 2.26 2.13 -5.18
CA MET A 75 3.29 3.15 -4.98
C MET A 75 3.36 3.53 -3.50
N ILE A 76 4.56 3.56 -2.94
CA ILE A 76 4.78 3.83 -1.53
C ILE A 76 5.79 4.96 -1.34
N SER A 77 5.53 5.82 -0.36
CA SER A 77 6.51 6.76 0.17
C SER A 77 6.78 6.40 1.62
N ILE A 78 8.05 6.27 2.00
CA ILE A 78 8.43 5.90 3.36
C ILE A 78 9.46 6.87 3.94
N SER A 79 9.43 7.06 5.25
CA SER A 79 10.48 7.78 5.99
C SER A 79 11.09 6.88 7.05
N LYS A 80 12.40 7.04 7.28
CA LYS A 80 13.12 6.22 8.27
C LYS A 80 12.74 6.65 9.69
N MET A 81 12.33 5.68 10.51
CA MET A 81 12.02 5.89 11.93
C MET A 81 13.12 5.33 12.83
N ASP A 82 13.57 4.09 12.56
CA ASP A 82 14.64 3.42 13.30
C ASP A 82 15.35 2.40 12.37
N LYS A 83 16.27 1.61 12.91
CA LYS A 83 16.88 0.48 12.21
C LYS A 83 15.78 -0.48 11.73
N ASN A 84 15.71 -0.66 10.41
CA ASN A 84 14.78 -1.54 9.72
C ASN A 84 13.30 -1.22 9.95
N LEU A 85 12.98 -0.02 10.45
CA LEU A 85 11.61 0.42 10.73
C LEU A 85 11.34 1.76 10.05
N TYR A 86 10.30 1.79 9.24
CA TYR A 86 9.95 2.93 8.41
C TYR A 86 8.47 3.27 8.59
N ILE A 87 8.15 4.56 8.56
CA ILE A 87 6.77 5.05 8.54
C ILE A 87 6.29 5.03 7.10
N ILE A 88 5.05 4.56 6.88
CA ILE A 88 4.39 4.69 5.58
C ILE A 88 3.76 6.08 5.53
N GLU A 89 4.34 6.95 4.72
CA GLU A 89 3.89 8.33 4.52
C GLU A 89 2.66 8.36 3.59
N LYS A 90 2.77 7.62 2.48
CA LYS A 90 1.74 7.46 1.46
C LYS A 90 1.76 6.05 0.91
N LEU A 91 0.59 5.55 0.55
CA LEU A 91 0.42 4.27 -0.12
C LEU A 91 -0.77 4.36 -1.06
N SER A 92 -0.56 4.07 -2.34
CA SER A 92 -1.64 3.84 -3.30
C SER A 92 -1.52 2.46 -3.92
N MET A 93 -2.67 1.89 -4.27
CA MET A 93 -2.80 0.58 -4.92
C MET A 93 -3.56 0.74 -6.23
N PHE A 94 -3.12 0.07 -7.27
CA PHE A 94 -3.77 0.10 -8.57
C PHE A 94 -4.95 -0.89 -8.61
N ASP A 95 -6.11 -0.41 -9.03
CA ASP A 95 -7.27 -1.23 -9.35
C ASP A 95 -7.92 -0.78 -10.67
N LEU A 96 -8.14 -1.74 -11.58
CA LEU A 96 -8.69 -1.44 -12.90
C LEU A 96 -10.17 -1.03 -12.84
N TRP A 97 -10.94 -1.61 -11.92
CA TRP A 97 -12.38 -1.41 -11.81
C TRP A 97 -12.74 -0.18 -10.98
N SER A 98 -11.88 0.22 -10.05
CA SER A 98 -12.00 1.45 -9.27
C SER A 98 -11.39 2.68 -9.96
N GLY A 99 -10.91 2.57 -11.20
CA GLY A 99 -10.45 3.72 -11.99
C GLY A 99 -8.97 4.07 -11.87
N GLY A 100 -8.13 3.14 -11.44
CA GLY A 100 -6.66 3.26 -11.46
C GLY A 100 -6.04 3.31 -10.06
N TRP A 101 -5.25 4.35 -9.78
CA TRP A 101 -4.52 4.46 -8.52
C TRP A 101 -5.43 4.95 -7.38
N ILE A 102 -5.70 4.06 -6.43
CA ILE A 102 -6.50 4.34 -5.25
C ILE A 102 -5.59 4.63 -4.07
N ASN A 103 -5.73 5.82 -3.47
CA ASN A 103 -4.98 6.19 -2.29
C ASN A 103 -5.53 5.45 -1.07
N ILE A 104 -4.68 4.67 -0.41
CA ILE A 104 -5.01 3.92 0.81
C ILE A 104 -4.52 4.66 2.05
N ILE A 105 -3.30 5.18 1.97
CA ILE A 105 -2.68 6.00 3.02
C ILE A 105 -2.26 7.33 2.40
N GLU A 106 -2.66 8.44 3.02
CA GLU A 106 -2.20 9.78 2.70
C GLU A 106 -1.88 10.50 4.00
N ASN A 107 -0.76 11.23 4.06
CA ASN A 107 -0.29 11.92 5.27
C ASN A 107 -0.26 11.00 6.52
N ARG A 108 0.20 9.75 6.34
CA ARG A 108 0.33 8.72 7.41
C ARG A 108 -0.98 8.18 7.98
N GLU A 109 -2.11 8.58 7.42
CA GLU A 109 -3.45 8.19 7.84
C GLU A 109 -4.17 7.47 6.71
N TYR A 110 -5.09 6.60 7.08
CA TYR A 110 -5.98 6.00 6.11
C TYR A 110 -6.85 7.08 5.46
N THR A 111 -6.98 7.05 4.14
CA THR A 111 -7.80 8.01 3.38
C THR A 111 -9.27 7.92 3.76
N GLU A 112 -10.04 8.99 3.55
CA GLU A 112 -11.49 8.91 3.73
C GLU A 112 -12.10 7.89 2.77
N LEU A 113 -13.17 7.22 3.21
CA LEU A 113 -13.91 6.32 2.33
C LEU A 113 -14.64 7.17 1.31
N ILE A 114 -14.44 6.85 0.03
CA ILE A 114 -15.25 7.45 -1.03
C ILE A 114 -16.59 6.75 -0.97
N GLU A 115 -17.64 7.46 -0.54
CA GLU A 115 -19.00 6.98 -0.74
C GLU A 115 -19.22 6.88 -2.25
N GLU A 116 -19.45 5.67 -2.77
CA GLU A 116 -20.03 5.55 -4.10
C GLU A 116 -21.40 6.21 -4.04
N GLU A 117 -21.55 7.37 -4.69
CA GLU A 117 -22.88 7.89 -4.95
C GLU A 117 -23.63 6.82 -5.74
N GLU A 118 -24.73 6.32 -5.17
CA GLU A 118 -25.59 5.41 -5.90
C GLU A 118 -25.92 6.04 -7.26
N PRO A 119 -25.80 5.29 -8.36
CA PRO A 119 -26.23 5.77 -9.65
C PRO A 119 -27.66 6.32 -9.56
N ASP A 120 -27.93 7.45 -10.19
CA ASP A 120 -29.24 8.13 -10.07
C ASP A 120 -30.45 7.26 -10.43
N TRP A 121 -30.22 6.19 -11.21
CA TRP A 121 -31.23 5.21 -11.58
C TRP A 121 -31.57 4.19 -10.48
N LEU A 122 -30.74 4.05 -9.44
CA LEU A 122 -31.01 3.23 -8.25
C LEU A 122 -31.70 4.03 -7.13
N LYS A 123 -31.52 5.35 -7.09
CA LYS A 123 -32.06 6.23 -6.03
C LYS A 123 -33.60 6.31 -5.97
N ASN A 124 -34.31 5.81 -6.99
CA ASN A 124 -35.78 5.92 -7.13
C ASN A 124 -36.48 4.56 -7.25
N LEU A 125 -35.81 3.44 -6.91
CA LEU A 125 -36.40 2.10 -6.93
C LEU A 125 -37.07 1.72 -5.61
#